data_AF-I3W0D5-F1
#
_entry.id   AF-I3W0D5-F1
#
_cell.length_a   1.000
_cell.length_b   1.000
_cell.length_c   1.000
_cell.angle_alpha   90.00
_cell.angle_beta   90.00
_cell.angle_gamma   90.00
#
_symmetry.space_group_name_H-M   'P 1'
#
loop_
_entity.id
_entity.type
_entity.pdbx_description
1 polymer ?
#
loop_
_entity_poly.entity_id
_entity_poly.type
_entity_poly.pdbx_seq_one_letter_code
_entity_poly.pdbx_strand_id
1 'polypeptide(L)' 'MFGLIDCNSFYASCERVFRPDLAKVPIVVLSNNDGCVIARSYDAKPYVKMGAPYFQIKDVLRRHGIQAFSSNFSL' A
#
# COMPACT_ATOMS: atom_id res chain seq x y z
N MET A 1 -14.06 7.83 30.13
CA MET A 1 -13.88 6.57 29.37
C MET A 1 -13.26 6.94 28.04
N PHE A 2 -12.21 6.26 27.59
CA PHE A 2 -11.56 6.50 26.29
C PHE A 2 -11.56 5.20 25.47
N GLY A 3 -11.70 5.32 24.16
CA GLY A 3 -11.58 4.22 23.20
C GLY A 3 -10.58 4.57 22.10
N LEU A 4 -9.78 3.59 21.67
CA LEU A 4 -8.82 3.71 20.57
C LEU A 4 -9.32 2.89 19.38
N ILE A 5 -9.39 3.52 18.21
CA ILE A 5 -9.77 2.87 16.96
C ILE A 5 -8.58 3.00 16.01
N ASP A 6 -8.10 1.86 15.51
CA ASP A 6 -7.02 1.77 14.53
C ASP A 6 -7.46 0.90 13.34
N CYS A 7 -7.10 1.32 12.14
CA CYS A 7 -7.49 0.66 10.89
C CYS A 7 -6.32 -0.14 10.30
N ASN A 8 -6.53 -1.44 10.09
CA ASN A 8 -5.53 -2.30 9.47
C ASN A 8 -5.23 -1.88 8.02
N SER A 9 -3.97 -1.50 7.76
CA SER A 9 -3.47 -1.19 6.41
C SER A 9 -4.39 -0.20 5.65
N PHE A 10 -4.88 0.83 6.34
CA PHE A 10 -6.03 1.65 5.92
C PHE A 10 -6.06 2.02 4.43
N TYR A 11 -5.02 2.69 3.92
CA TYR A 11 -5.00 3.09 2.50
C TYR A 11 -5.07 1.91 1.53
N ALA A 12 -4.35 0.82 1.82
CA ALA A 12 -4.43 -0.39 0.97
C ALA A 12 -5.80 -1.08 1.08
N SER A 13 -6.45 -0.99 2.24
CA SER A 13 -7.81 -1.50 2.45
C SER A 13 -8.84 -0.65 1.71
N CYS A 14 -8.68 0.68 1.66
CA CYS A 14 -9.55 1.58 0.89
C CYS A 14 -9.53 1.23 -0.60
N GLU A 15 -8.34 1.00 -1.19
CA GLU A 15 -8.24 0.57 -2.59
C GLU A 15 -9.05 -0.71 -2.85
N ARG A 16 -8.96 -1.71 -1.95
CA ARG A 16 -9.71 -2.97 -2.09
C ARG A 16 -11.21 -2.83 -1.94
N VAL A 17 -11.69 -1.93 -1.06
CA VAL A 17 -13.12 -1.74 -0.83
C VAL A 17 -13.83 -1.27 -2.11
N PHE A 18 -13.20 -0.40 -2.87
CA PHE A 18 -13.77 0.13 -4.11
C PHE A 18 -13.41 -0.68 -5.36
N ARG A 19 -12.47 -1.63 -5.25
CA ARG A 19 -11.99 -2.47 -6.36
C ARG A 19 -11.97 -3.96 -5.96
N PRO A 20 -13.08 -4.68 -6.20
CA PRO A 20 -13.19 -6.10 -5.85
C PRO A 20 -12.14 -7.00 -6.53
N ASP A 21 -11.64 -6.59 -7.69
CA ASP A 21 -10.57 -7.27 -8.42
C ASP A 21 -9.24 -7.31 -7.64
N LEU A 22 -9.06 -6.43 -6.65
CA LEU A 22 -7.86 -6.35 -5.82
C LEU A 22 -7.94 -7.21 -4.53
N ALA A 23 -9.03 -7.95 -4.33
CA ALA A 23 -9.28 -8.70 -3.09
C ALA A 23 -8.15 -9.69 -2.73
N LYS A 24 -7.48 -10.27 -3.73
CA LYS A 24 -6.37 -11.22 -3.57
C LYS A 24 -5.04 -10.72 -4.15
N VAL A 25 -4.98 -9.44 -4.53
CA VAL A 25 -3.79 -8.84 -5.11
C VAL A 25 -3.01 -8.15 -3.99
N PRO A 26 -1.70 -8.37 -3.85
CA PRO A 26 -0.88 -7.65 -2.89
C PRO A 26 -0.73 -6.18 -3.32
N ILE A 27 -0.92 -5.26 -2.38
CA ILE A 27 -1.04 -3.83 -2.66
C ILE A 27 -0.07 -3.03 -1.79
N VAL A 28 0.53 -2.01 -2.39
CA VAL A 28 1.23 -0.94 -1.70
C VAL A 28 0.68 0.41 -2.12
N VAL A 29 0.63 1.36 -1.19
CA VAL A 29 0.27 2.75 -1.46
C VAL A 29 1.51 3.61 -1.21
N LEU A 30 1.82 4.47 -2.18
CA LEU A 30 2.97 5.35 -2.19
C LEU A 30 2.60 6.74 -1.67
N SER A 31 3.58 7.47 -1.16
CA SER A 31 3.45 8.88 -0.79
C SER A 31 3.14 9.75 -2.01
N ASN A 32 2.80 11.01 -1.77
CA ASN A 32 2.76 12.02 -2.83
C ASN A 32 4.06 12.01 -3.63
N ASN A 33 3.93 12.19 -4.95
CA ASN A 33 5.02 12.11 -5.92
C ASN A 33 5.74 10.74 -5.96
N ASP A 34 5.08 9.67 -5.51
CA ASP A 34 5.53 8.27 -5.60
C ASP A 34 6.90 7.99 -4.98
N GLY A 35 7.26 8.75 -3.94
CA GLY A 35 8.57 8.67 -3.29
C GLY A 35 8.79 7.37 -2.53
N CYS A 36 7.92 7.06 -1.56
CA CYS A 36 8.09 5.90 -0.69
C CYS A 36 6.77 5.23 -0.32
N VAL A 37 6.84 3.99 0.17
CA VAL A 37 5.68 3.21 0.60
C VAL A 37 5.14 3.71 1.94
N ILE A 38 3.90 4.19 1.94
CA ILE A 38 3.18 4.69 3.13
C ILE A 38 2.10 3.74 3.64
N ALA A 39 1.68 2.78 2.83
CA ALA A 39 0.83 1.68 3.28
C ALA A 39 1.10 0.40 2.48
N ARG A 40 0.83 -0.74 3.09
CA ARG A 40 0.98 -2.05 2.47
C ARG A 40 -0.06 -3.02 3.01
N SER A 41 -0.64 -3.82 2.13
CA SER A 41 -1.53 -4.91 2.51
C SER A 41 -0.77 -6.02 3.25
N TYR A 42 -1.49 -6.88 3.96
CA TYR A 42 -0.88 -7.96 4.76
C TYR A 42 0.01 -8.90 3.94
N ASP A 43 -0.45 -9.27 2.76
CA ASP A 43 0.23 -10.09 1.76
C ASP A 43 1.44 -9.40 1.09
N ALA A 44 1.51 -8.06 1.10
CA ALA A 44 2.69 -7.32 0.65
C ALA A 44 3.77 -7.16 1.73
N LYS A 45 3.43 -7.34 3.03
CA LYS A 45 4.36 -7.14 4.16
C LYS A 45 5.65 -7.96 4.10
N PRO A 46 5.67 -9.24 3.67
CA PRO A 46 6.89 -10.03 3.60
C PRO A 46 7.92 -9.50 2.61
N TYR A 47 7.46 -8.78 1.58
CA TYR A 47 8.28 -8.39 0.43
C TYR A 47 8.72 -6.93 0.46
N VAL A 48 7.93 -6.06 1.10
CA VAL A 48 8.10 -4.60 1.03
C VAL A 48 8.06 -4.02 2.43
N LYS A 49 9.09 -3.27 2.82
CA LYS A 49 9.14 -2.57 4.10
C LYS A 49 8.34 -1.25 4.06
N MET A 50 7.81 -0.82 5.20
CA MET A 50 7.28 0.55 5.34
C MET A 50 8.39 1.57 5.10
N GLY A 51 8.09 2.67 4.43
CA GLY A 51 9.04 3.73 4.12
C GLY A 51 10.07 3.36 3.05
N ALA A 52 9.96 2.19 2.43
CA ALA A 52 10.86 1.80 1.36
C ALA A 52 10.69 2.74 0.15
N PRO A 53 11.79 3.30 -0.40
CA PRO A 53 11.72 4.14 -1.60
C PRO A 53 11.27 3.35 -2.82
N TYR A 54 10.28 3.85 -3.55
CA TYR A 54 9.66 3.13 -4.67
C TYR A 54 10.69 2.71 -5.74
N PHE A 55 11.63 3.60 -6.07
CA PHE A 55 12.64 3.34 -7.10
C PHE A 55 13.54 2.13 -6.80
N GLN A 56 13.73 1.79 -5.51
CA GLN A 56 14.54 0.65 -5.08
C GLN A 56 13.77 -0.67 -5.11
N ILE A 57 12.45 -0.61 -4.88
CA ILE A 57 11.61 -1.81 -4.74
C ILE A 57 10.80 -2.12 -5.99
N LYS A 58 10.79 -1.26 -7.02
CA LYS A 58 10.00 -1.41 -8.25
C LYS A 58 10.13 -2.80 -8.89
N ASP A 59 11.32 -3.38 -8.88
CA ASP A 59 11.57 -4.70 -9.48
C ASP A 59 11.03 -5.83 -8.60
N VAL A 60 11.08 -5.68 -7.27
CA VAL A 60 10.46 -6.62 -6.32
C VAL A 60 8.94 -6.61 -6.48
N LEU A 61 8.34 -5.42 -6.61
CA LEU A 61 6.90 -5.26 -6.81
C LEU A 61 6.46 -6.00 -8.08
N ARG A 62 7.16 -5.79 -9.20
CA ARG A 62 6.89 -6.46 -10.48
C ARG A 62 7.03 -7.98 -10.38
N ARG A 63 8.10 -8.48 -9.76
CA ARG A 63 8.35 -9.93 -9.62
C ARG A 63 7.30 -10.66 -8.80
N HIS A 64 6.66 -9.98 -7.85
CA HIS A 64 5.66 -10.57 -6.96
C HIS A 64 4.23 -10.15 -7.30
N GLY A 65 4.02 -9.47 -8.43
CA GLY A 65 2.70 -9.01 -8.85
C GLY A 65 2.06 -8.03 -7.86
N ILE A 66 2.87 -7.29 -7.10
CA ILE A 66 2.41 -6.30 -6.14
C ILE A 66 2.04 -5.02 -6.87
N GLN A 67 0.80 -4.60 -6.69
CA GLN A 67 0.26 -3.41 -7.34
C GLN A 67 0.51 -2.18 -6.49
N ALA A 68 1.09 -1.15 -7.08
CA ALA A 68 1.38 0.11 -6.42
C ALA A 68 0.35 1.18 -6.82
N PHE A 69 -0.22 1.86 -5.82
CA PHE A 69 -1.12 2.98 -6.01
C PHE A 69 -0.47 4.26 -5.48
N SER A 70 -0.66 5.36 -6.22
CA SER A 70 -0.24 6.68 -5.75
C SER A 70 -1.31 7.26 -4.85
N SER A 71 -0.93 7.78 -3.68
CA SER A 71 -1.91 8.43 -2.81
C SER A 71 -2.37 9.79 -3.33
N ASN A 72 -1.55 10.45 -4.18
CA ASN A 72 -1.68 11.83 -4.70
C ASN A 72 -2.86 12.60 -4.10
N PHE A 73 -2.71 12.96 -2.82
CA PHE A 73 -3.75 13.68 -2.12
C PHE A 73 -3.88 15.05 -2.77
N SER A 74 -5.07 15.41 -3.23
CA SER A 74 -5.40 16.79 -3.58
C SER A 74 -5.29 17.61 -2.29
N LEU A 75 -4.20 18.38 -2.17
CA LEU A 75 -3.95 19.28 -1.06
C LEU A 75 -4.58 20.64 -1.33
#